data_AF-A0A0K2U862-F1
#
_entry.id   AF-A0A0K2U862-F1
#
_cell.length_a   1.000
_cell.length_b   1.000
_cell.length_c   1.000
_cell.angle_alpha   90.00
_cell.angle_beta   90.00
_cell.angle_gamma   90.00
#
_symmetry.space_group_name_H-M   'P 1'
#
loop_
_entity.id
_entity.type
_entity.pdbx_description
1 polymer ?
#
loop_
_entity_poly.entity_id
_entity_poly.type
_entity_poly.pdbx_seq_one_letter_code
_entity_poly.pdbx_strand_id
1 'polypeptide(L)' 'MFIQQSLNPDGAPSHSSKIILDFLDSENVMYVHPFSCPPNLLELNPLYYFIWSNVKWVFNEGPQRTQYP' A
#
# COMPACT_ATOMS: atom_id res chain seq x y z
N MET A 1 -17.62 -1.79 -16.15
CA MET A 1 -16.21 -1.36 -16.12
C MET A 1 -15.66 -1.83 -14.78
N PHE A 2 -14.97 -2.98 -14.75
CA PHE A 2 -14.37 -3.49 -13.51
C PHE A 2 -13.10 -2.69 -13.26
N ILE A 3 -12.99 -2.05 -12.11
CA ILE A 3 -11.75 -1.40 -11.68
C ILE A 3 -10.77 -2.55 -11.42
N GLN A 4 -9.89 -2.81 -12.38
CA GLN A 4 -8.85 -3.82 -12.24
C GLN A 4 -7.83 -3.26 -11.24
N GLN A 5 -7.88 -3.77 -10.01
CA GLN A 5 -6.98 -3.35 -8.93
C GLN A 5 -5.59 -3.89 -9.23
N SER A 6 -4.66 -3.01 -9.58
CA SER A 6 -3.24 -3.37 -9.73
C SER A 6 -2.58 -3.45 -8.35
N LEU A 7 -1.83 -4.51 -8.08
CA LEU A 7 -0.97 -4.57 -6.89
C LEU A 7 0.11 -3.48 -6.99
N ASN A 8 0.24 -2.62 -5.97
CA ASN A 8 1.26 -1.58 -5.91
C ASN A 8 2.24 -1.89 -4.76
N PRO A 9 3.22 -2.78 -4.98
CA PRO A 9 4.25 -3.03 -3.99
C PRO A 9 5.13 -1.78 -3.84
N ASP A 10 5.59 -1.51 -2.62
CA ASP A 10 6.66 -0.54 -2.44
C ASP A 10 7.96 -1.04 -3.14
N GLY A 11 8.92 -0.14 -3.34
CA GLY A 11 10.22 -0.47 -3.92
C GLY A 11 11.14 -1.29 -2.99
N ALA A 12 10.61 -2.00 -1.99
CA ALA A 12 11.43 -2.78 -1.07
C ALA A 12 12.15 -3.94 -1.81
N PRO A 13 13.41 -4.24 -1.46
CA PRO A 13 14.17 -5.30 -2.13
C PRO A 13 13.50 -6.68 -2.15
N SER A 14 12.71 -6.99 -1.11
CA SER A 14 11.91 -8.22 -1.01
C SER A 14 10.83 -8.29 -2.10
N HIS A 15 10.19 -7.17 -2.42
CA HIS A 15 9.11 -7.08 -3.39
C HIS A 15 9.61 -6.90 -4.83
N SER A 16 10.86 -6.48 -5.02
CA SER A 16 11.52 -6.39 -6.32
C SER A 16 12.35 -7.63 -6.68
N SER A 17 12.29 -8.69 -5.87
CA SER A 17 13.06 -9.91 -6.13
C SER A 17 12.51 -10.67 -7.33
N LYS A 18 13.40 -11.23 -8.14
CA LYS A 18 13.04 -11.95 -9.38
C LYS A 18 12.00 -13.07 -9.13
N ILE A 19 12.18 -13.83 -8.05
CA ILE A 19 11.26 -14.93 -7.70
C ILE A 19 9.82 -14.47 -7.48
N ILE A 20 9.63 -13.26 -6.94
CA ILE A 20 8.31 -12.68 -6.70
C ILE A 20 7.71 -12.18 -8.02
N LEU A 21 8.50 -11.52 -8.87
CA LEU A 21 8.04 -11.04 -10.18
C LEU A 21 7.63 -12.20 -11.09
N ASP A 22 8.48 -13.24 -11.18
CA ASP A 22 8.20 -14.44 -11.98
C ASP A 22 6.90 -15.13 -11.53
N PHE A 23 6.63 -15.15 -10.21
CA PHE A 23 5.38 -15.69 -9.66
C PHE A 23 4.16 -14.84 -10.04
N LEU A 24 4.23 -13.51 -9.87
CA LEU A 24 3.14 -12.60 -10.22
C LEU A 24 2.79 -12.68 -11.72
N ASP A 25 3.80 -12.78 -12.58
CA ASP A 25 3.63 -12.98 -14.01
C ASP A 25 2.97 -14.34 -14.32
N SER A 26 3.39 -15.42 -13.66
CA SER A 26 2.78 -16.76 -13.85
C SER A 26 1.30 -16.82 -13.45
N GLU A 27 0.91 -16.04 -12.44
CA GLU A 27 -0.46 -15.94 -11.95
C GLU A 27 -1.29 -14.88 -12.70
N ASN A 28 -0.71 -14.24 -13.73
CA ASN A 28 -1.34 -13.18 -14.52
C ASN A 28 -1.89 -12.04 -13.65
N VAL A 29 -1.19 -11.72 -12.56
CA VAL A 29 -1.53 -10.63 -11.66
C VAL A 29 -1.08 -9.33 -12.31
N MET A 30 -1.99 -8.35 -12.44
CA MET A 30 -1.58 -7.01 -12.84
C MET A 30 -0.95 -6.30 -11.65
N TYR A 31 0.30 -5.86 -11.80
CA TYR A 31 1.01 -5.12 -10.76
C TYR A 31 1.78 -3.94 -11.36
N VAL A 32 2.02 -2.93 -10.52
CA VAL A 32 2.92 -1.83 -10.84
C VAL A 32 4.34 -2.33 -10.64
N HIS A 33 5.17 -2.27 -11.67
CA HIS A 33 6.55 -2.74 -11.58
C HIS A 33 7.29 -1.98 -10.46
N PRO A 34 8.00 -2.66 -9.54
CA PRO A 34 8.63 -2.00 -8.39
C PRO A 34 9.59 -0.86 -8.76
N PHE A 35 10.32 -0.98 -9.88
CA PHE A 35 11.19 0.07 -10.42
C PHE A 35 10.46 1.27 -11.06
N SER A 36 9.16 1.16 -11.32
CA SER A 36 8.34 2.27 -11.80
C SER A 36 7.83 3.16 -10.65
N CYS A 37 7.94 2.69 -9.41
CA CYS A 37 7.58 3.46 -8.23
C CYS A 37 8.77 4.34 -7.80
N PRO A 38 8.61 5.67 -7.71
CA PRO A 38 9.69 6.53 -7.23
C PRO A 38 10.06 6.20 -5.78
N PRO A 39 11.34 6.27 -5.39
CA PRO A 39 11.73 6.05 -4.01
C PRO A 39 11.07 7.08 -3.07
N ASN A 40 10.66 6.64 -1.88
CA ASN A 40 10.06 7.43 -0.80
C ASN A 40 8.63 7.95 -1.01
N LEU A 41 7.85 7.35 -1.90
CA LEU A 41 6.51 7.83 -2.22
C LEU A 41 5.39 7.14 -1.41
N LEU A 42 5.55 7.13 -0.08
CA LEU A 42 4.59 6.58 0.88
C LEU A 42 3.18 7.21 0.72
N GLU A 43 3.13 8.48 0.33
CA GLU A 43 1.89 9.25 0.15
C GLU A 43 0.99 8.77 -1.01
N LEU A 44 1.52 8.03 -1.99
CA LEU A 44 0.69 7.45 -3.06
C LEU A 44 0.26 6.02 -2.80
N ASN A 45 0.75 5.40 -1.72
CA ASN A 45 0.32 4.05 -1.38
C ASN A 45 -0.91 4.12 -0.45
N PRO A 46 -2.10 3.68 -0.89
CA PRO A 46 -3.33 3.74 -0.08
C PRO A 46 -3.24 2.95 1.22
N LEU A 47 -2.38 1.93 1.29
CA LEU A 47 -2.10 1.24 2.53
C LEU A 47 -1.47 2.19 3.57
N TYR A 48 -0.57 3.08 3.13
CA TYR A 48 0.15 4.00 4.01
C TYR A 48 -0.67 5.25 4.33
N TYR A 49 -1.10 6.02 3.33
CA TYR A 49 -1.75 7.31 3.59
C TYR A 49 -3.16 7.17 4.19
N PHE A 50 -3.88 6.08 3.87
CA PHE A 50 -5.25 5.88 4.35
C PHE A 50 -5.28 4.88 5.51
N ILE A 51 -4.95 3.61 5.27
CA ILE A 51 -5.14 2.56 6.29
C ILE A 51 -4.22 2.81 7.49
N TRP A 52 -2.91 2.96 7.26
CA TRP A 52 -1.95 3.11 8.34
C TRP A 52 -2.11 4.42 9.11
N SER A 53 -2.46 5.52 8.43
CA SER A 53 -2.81 6.78 9.09
C SER A 53 -4.01 6.65 10.02
N ASN A 54 -5.09 5.99 9.57
CA ASN A 54 -6.28 5.77 10.41
C ASN A 54 -5.98 4.83 11.59
N VAL A 55 -5.20 3.76 11.34
CA VAL A 55 -4.76 2.84 12.39
C VAL A 55 -3.95 3.60 13.44
N LYS A 56 -2.95 4.38 13.03
CA LYS A 56 -2.15 5.22 13.93
C LYS A 56 -3.02 6.18 14.74
N TRP A 57 -4.00 6.84 14.11
CA TRP A 57 -4.91 7.75 14.79
C TRP A 57 -5.70 7.02 15.90
N VAL A 58 -6.28 5.86 15.59
CA VAL A 58 -7.04 5.07 16.58
C VAL A 58 -6.16 4.65 17.76
N PHE A 59 -4.93 4.20 17.50
CA PHE A 59 -4.05 3.67 18.54
C PHE A 59 -3.32 4.74 19.36
N ASN A 60 -2.97 5.89 18.76
CA ASN A 60 -2.16 6.92 19.44
C ASN A 60 -3.00 8.07 20.00
N GLU A 61 -4.10 8.43 19.34
CA GLU A 61 -4.89 9.61 19.69
C GLU A 61 -6.29 9.23 20.19
N GLY A 62 -6.82 8.11 19.71
CA GLY A 62 -8.16 7.62 20.01
C GLY A 62 -9.25 8.62 19.56
N PRO A 63 -10.52 8.20 19.45
CA PRO A 63 -11.60 9.18 19.47
C PRO A 63 -11.50 9.90 20.82
N GLN A 64 -11.10 11.17 20.81
CA GLN A 64 -11.40 12.10 21.91
C GLN A 64 -12.88 11.88 22.19
N ARG A 65 -13.24 11.31 23.35
CA ARG A 65 -14.63 11.27 23.79
C ARG A 65 -15.07 12.72 23.75
N THR A 66 -15.82 13.10 22.74
CA THR A 66 -16.54 14.35 22.73
C THR A 66 -17.47 14.25 23.93
N GLN A 67 -17.03 14.79 25.07
CA GLN A 67 -17.90 15.29 26.11
C GLN A 67 -18.72 16.38 25.42
N TYR A 68 -19.80 15.96 24.76
CA TYR A 68 -20.89 16.88 24.49
C TYR A 68 -21.47 17.25 25.86
N PRO A 69 -21.73 18.55 26.10
CA PRO A 69 -22.26 19.05 27.36
C PRO A 69 -23.60 18.43 27.74
#